data_AF-A0A512C4K5-F1
#
_entry.id   AF-A0A512C4K5-F1
#
_cell.length_a   1.000
_cell.length_b   1.000
_cell.length_c   1.000
_cell.angle_alpha   90.00
_cell.angle_beta   90.00
_cell.angle_gamma   90.00
#
_symmetry.space_group_name_H-M   'P 1'
#
loop_
_entity.id
_entity.type
_entity.pdbx_description
1 polymer ?
#
loop_
_entity_poly.entity_id
_entity_poly.type
_entity_poly.pdbx_seq_one_letter_code
_entity_poly.pdbx_strand_id
1 'polypeptide(L)'
;MLQTATGNSAAPEQGYPDDLTSDILAALAALAAVETRYQTKREALYQVSGPDTLKQRFSDHLEARHQQEREAVIQRLVELHYSLTVTARVRDPDLTH
;
A
#
# COMPACT_ATOMS: atom_id res chain seq x y z
N MET A 1 -6.24 -46.33 23.00
CA MET A 1 -7.63 -45.83 23.09
C MET A 1 -7.57 -44.36 23.47
N LEU A 2 -8.10 -43.48 22.59
CA LEU A 2 -8.32 -42.02 22.68
C LEU A 2 -7.07 -41.13 22.93
N GLN A 3 -6.48 -40.41 21.97
CA GLN A 3 -6.97 -39.30 21.13
C GLN A 3 -7.79 -38.23 21.87
N THR A 4 -7.22 -37.03 22.00
CA THR A 4 -7.76 -35.80 21.37
C THR A 4 -6.63 -34.79 21.25
N ALA A 5 -6.09 -34.66 20.04
CA ALA A 5 -5.36 -33.49 19.63
C ALA A 5 -6.36 -32.33 19.61
N THR A 6 -6.15 -31.33 20.47
CA THR A 6 -6.80 -30.03 20.28
C THR A 6 -6.17 -29.42 19.04
N GLY A 7 -6.79 -29.73 17.90
CA GLY A 7 -6.53 -29.05 16.64
C GLY A 7 -6.87 -27.59 16.85
N ASN A 8 -5.84 -26.79 17.13
CA ASN A 8 -5.85 -25.36 16.91
C ASN A 8 -5.97 -25.14 15.40
N SER A 9 -7.18 -25.32 14.86
CA SER A 9 -7.56 -24.82 13.55
C SER A 9 -7.59 -23.32 13.65
N ALA A 10 -6.44 -22.69 13.45
CA ALA A 10 -6.41 -21.37 12.86
C ALA A 10 -7.06 -21.53 11.48
N ALA A 11 -8.37 -21.31 11.42
CA ALA A 11 -9.04 -21.02 10.18
C ALA A 11 -8.27 -19.87 9.51
N PRO A 12 -8.08 -19.89 8.18
CA PRO A 12 -7.51 -18.73 7.52
C PRO A 12 -8.46 -17.57 7.83
N GLU A 13 -7.95 -16.52 8.47
CA GLU A 13 -8.68 -15.26 8.61
C GLU A 13 -8.91 -14.76 7.18
N GLN A 14 -10.02 -15.20 6.60
CA GLN A 14 -10.55 -14.62 5.39
C GLN A 14 -10.98 -13.22 5.80
N GLY A 15 -10.08 -12.26 5.56
CA GLY A 15 -10.24 -10.86 5.92
C GLY A 15 -11.68 -10.44 5.65
N TYR A 16 -12.37 -10.07 6.72
CA TYR A 16 -13.75 -9.63 6.61
C TYR A 16 -13.75 -8.40 5.69
N PRO A 17 -14.78 -8.18 4.85
CA PRO A 17 -14.82 -7.04 3.93
C PRO A 17 -14.57 -5.68 4.60
N ASP A 18 -14.89 -5.55 5.88
CA ASP A 18 -14.60 -4.35 6.68
C ASP A 18 -13.09 -4.18 6.97
N ASP A 19 -12.37 -5.27 7.27
CA ASP A 19 -10.91 -5.24 7.48
C ASP A 19 -10.19 -4.89 6.18
N LEU A 20 -10.65 -5.45 5.05
CA LEU A 20 -10.08 -5.15 3.74
C LEU A 20 -10.32 -3.70 3.32
N THR A 21 -11.49 -3.16 3.66
CA THR A 21 -11.80 -1.74 3.44
C THR A 21 -10.90 -0.85 4.30
N SER A 22 -10.68 -1.21 5.56
CA SER A 22 -9.75 -0.50 6.45
C SER A 22 -8.31 -0.52 5.91
N ASP A 23 -7.84 -1.67 5.41
CA ASP A 23 -6.52 -1.81 4.81
C ASP A 23 -6.34 -0.97 3.55
N ILE A 24 -7.36 -0.88 2.70
CA ILE A 24 -7.33 0.00 1.52
C ILE A 24 -7.23 1.46 1.94
N LEU A 25 -8.02 1.90 2.92
CA LEU A 25 -7.95 3.27 3.43
C LEU A 25 -6.60 3.58 4.06
N ALA A 26 -6.01 2.63 4.80
CA ALA A 26 -4.68 2.76 5.38
C ALA A 26 -3.60 2.90 4.29
N ALA A 27 -3.68 2.10 3.22
CA ALA A 27 -2.76 2.18 2.10
C ALA A 27 -2.90 3.50 1.31
N LEU A 28 -4.14 3.99 1.13
CA LEU A 28 -4.38 5.31 0.52
C LEU A 28 -3.83 6.46 1.38
N ALA A 29 -3.99 6.39 2.71
CA ALA A 29 -3.41 7.35 3.63
C ALA A 29 -1.87 7.32 3.59
N ALA A 30 -1.28 6.13 3.50
CA ALA A 30 0.16 5.98 3.33
C ALA A 30 0.65 6.60 2.01
N LEU A 31 -0.09 6.42 0.91
CA LEU A 31 0.22 7.04 -0.37
C LEU A 31 0.18 8.58 -0.26
N ALA A 32 -0.88 9.14 0.32
CA ALA A 32 -1.00 10.58 0.55
C ALA A 32 0.17 11.13 1.39
N ALA A 33 0.62 10.38 2.40
CA ALA A 33 1.77 10.76 3.22
C ALA A 33 3.10 10.73 2.43
N VAL A 34 3.30 9.76 1.53
CA VAL A 34 4.45 9.70 0.62
C VAL A 34 4.47 10.92 -0.31
N GLU A 35 3.35 11.21 -0.96
CA GLU A 35 3.23 12.33 -1.90
C GLU A 35 3.44 13.68 -1.18
N THR A 36 2.82 13.87 -0.01
CA THR A 36 3.00 15.09 0.80
C THR A 36 4.46 15.28 1.20
N ARG A 37 5.11 14.22 1.68
CA ARG A 37 6.52 14.28 2.09
C ARG A 37 7.44 14.62 0.93
N TYR A 38 7.21 14.02 -0.24
CA TYR A 38 7.98 14.33 -1.45
C TYR A 38 7.81 15.80 -1.83
N GLN A 39 6.57 16.28 -1.91
CA GLN A 39 6.27 17.66 -2.28
C GLN A 39 6.93 18.66 -1.31
N THR A 40 6.81 18.46 0.00
CA THR A 40 7.47 19.31 1.01
C THR A 40 9.00 19.32 0.85
N LYS A 41 9.62 18.16 0.64
CA LYS A 41 11.09 18.07 0.46
C LYS A 41 11.54 18.73 -0.85
N ARG A 42 10.76 18.57 -1.92
CA ARG A 42 11.04 19.18 -3.22
C ARG A 42 10.95 20.70 -3.14
N GLU A 43 9.92 21.24 -2.49
CA GLU A 43 9.78 22.67 -2.23
C GLU A 43 10.93 23.23 -1.40
N ALA A 44 11.33 22.51 -0.35
CA ALA A 44 12.49 22.90 0.46
C ALA A 44 13.79 22.93 -0.38
N LEU A 45 13.99 21.95 -1.26
CA LEU A 45 15.17 21.89 -2.14
C LEU A 45 15.22 23.08 -3.12
N TYR A 46 14.09 23.55 -3.63
CA TYR A 46 14.03 24.74 -4.48
C TYR A 46 14.39 26.03 -3.73
N GLN A 47 14.10 26.11 -2.43
CA GLN A 47 14.35 27.30 -1.61
C GLN A 47 15.81 27.41 -1.13
N VAL A 48 16.56 26.31 -1.08
CA VAL A 48 17.95 26.32 -0.60
C VAL A 48 18.87 26.94 -1.65
N SER A 49 19.74 27.87 -1.25
CA SER A 49 20.85 28.35 -2.09
C SER A 49 22.00 27.33 -2.13
N GLY A 50 22.61 27.12 -3.29
CA GLY A 50 23.75 26.22 -3.43
C GLY A 50 24.09 25.92 -4.88
N PRO A 51 25.22 25.23 -5.14
CA PRO A 51 25.64 24.84 -6.48
C PRO A 51 24.57 23.98 -7.17
N ASP A 52 24.26 24.29 -8.43
CA ASP A 52 23.23 23.59 -9.20
C ASP A 52 23.50 22.09 -9.32
N THR A 53 24.77 21.68 -9.40
CA THR A 53 25.15 20.27 -9.46
C THR A 53 24.83 19.50 -8.18
N LEU A 54 24.93 20.13 -7.02
CA LEU A 54 24.54 19.52 -5.75
C LEU A 54 23.01 19.45 -5.63
N LYS A 55 22.31 20.53 -6.02
CA LYS A 55 20.84 20.53 -6.06
C LYS A 55 20.30 19.43 -6.96
N GLN A 56 20.91 19.23 -8.13
CA GLN A 56 20.51 18.18 -9.06
C GLN A 56 20.68 16.80 -8.44
N ARG A 57 21.83 16.51 -7.84
CA ARG A 57 22.07 15.21 -7.16
C ARG A 57 21.07 14.94 -6.04
N PHE A 58 20.73 15.95 -5.24
CA PHE A 58 19.71 15.81 -4.21
C PHE A 58 18.31 15.62 -4.80
N SER A 59 18.00 16.30 -5.91
CA SER A 59 16.73 16.12 -6.64
C SER A 59 16.62 14.70 -7.17
N ASP A 60 17.66 14.17 -7.81
CA ASP A 60 17.67 12.82 -8.38
C ASP A 60 17.48 11.76 -7.29
N HIS A 61 18.14 11.95 -6.14
CA HIS A 61 17.99 11.04 -5.00
C HIS A 61 16.58 11.13 -4.38
N LEU A 62 16.02 12.33 -4.28
CA LEU A 62 14.67 12.55 -3.78
C LEU A 62 13.63 11.86 -4.68
N GLU A 63 13.78 11.99 -6.00
CA GLU A 63 12.91 11.36 -7.00
C GLU A 63 13.00 9.84 -6.93
N ALA A 64 14.21 9.28 -6.91
CA ALA A 64 14.42 7.83 -6.83
C ALA A 64 13.76 7.23 -5.57
N ARG A 65 13.91 7.92 -4.44
CA ARG A 65 13.30 7.50 -3.18
C ARG A 65 11.77 7.59 -3.22
N HIS A 66 11.23 8.69 -3.73
CA HIS A 66 9.77 8.86 -3.87
C HIS A 66 9.18 7.78 -4.76
N GLN A 67 9.80 7.50 -5.91
CA GLN A 67 9.35 6.45 -6.81
C GLN A 67 9.34 5.08 -6.13
N GLN A 68 10.40 4.73 -5.40
CA GLN A 68 10.46 3.46 -4.66
C GLN A 68 9.37 3.35 -3.59
N GLU A 69 9.19 4.39 -2.77
CA GLU A 69 8.19 4.41 -1.70
C GLU A 69 6.76 4.36 -2.28
N ARG A 70 6.51 5.09 -3.37
CA ARG A 70 5.24 5.14 -4.07
C ARG A 70 4.88 3.80 -4.70
N GLU A 71 5.83 3.16 -5.38
CA GLU A 71 5.64 1.86 -6.04
C GLU A 71 5.24 0.79 -5.03
N ALA A 72 5.89 0.73 -3.87
CA ALA A 72 5.56 -0.22 -2.81
C ALA A 72 4.11 -0.07 -2.32
N VAL A 73 3.63 1.16 -2.16
CA VAL A 73 2.25 1.42 -1.74
C VAL A 73 1.24 1.09 -2.84
N ILE A 74 1.58 1.40 -4.11
CA ILE A 74 0.72 1.05 -5.26
C ILE A 74 0.58 -0.46 -5.40
N GLN A 75 1.67 -1.22 -5.29
CA GLN A 75 1.62 -2.68 -5.34
C GLN A 75 0.70 -3.24 -4.25
N ARG A 76 0.80 -2.70 -3.02
CA ARG A 76 -0.12 -3.08 -1.94
C ARG A 76 -1.58 -2.75 -2.26
N LEU A 77 -1.87 -1.59 -2.86
CA LEU A 77 -3.23 -1.23 -3.28
C LEU A 77 -3.77 -2.17 -4.36
N VAL A 78 -2.93 -2.59 -5.31
CA VAL A 78 -3.31 -3.57 -6.34
C VAL A 78 -3.64 -4.92 -5.72
N GLU A 79 -2.83 -5.41 -4.79
CA GLU A 79 -3.10 -6.65 -4.04
C GLU A 79 -4.43 -6.58 -3.29
N LEU A 80 -4.66 -5.51 -2.54
CA LEU A 80 -5.88 -5.32 -1.75
C LEU A 80 -7.12 -5.22 -2.65
N HIS A 81 -7.02 -4.51 -3.78
CA HIS A 81 -8.10 -4.43 -4.76
C HIS A 81 -8.41 -5.81 -5.37
N TYR A 82 -7.38 -6.58 -5.71
CA TYR A 82 -7.56 -7.94 -6.21
C TYR A 82 -8.28 -8.82 -5.18
N SER A 83 -7.85 -8.82 -3.92
CA SER A 83 -8.52 -9.53 -2.83
C SER A 83 -9.99 -9.13 -2.70
N LEU A 84 -10.32 -7.85 -2.86
CA LEU A 84 -11.71 -7.37 -2.75
C LEU A 84 -12.57 -7.94 -3.89
N THR A 85 -12.06 -7.90 -5.12
CA THR A 85 -12.78 -8.42 -6.29
C THR A 85 -12.98 -9.93 -6.24
N VAL A 86 -11.99 -10.68 -5.75
CA VAL A 86 -12.08 -12.13 -5.56
C VAL A 86 -13.09 -12.46 -4.46
N THR A 87 -13.03 -11.80 -3.31
CA THR A 87 -14.00 -12.02 -2.20
C THR A 87 -15.43 -11.67 -2.63
N ALA A 88 -15.62 -10.58 -3.37
CA ALA A 88 -16.93 -10.20 -3.91
C ALA A 88 -17.50 -11.27 -4.85
N ARG A 89 -16.65 -11.85 -5.72
CA ARG A 89 -17.05 -12.90 -6.67
C ARG A 89 -17.37 -14.25 -6.02
N VAL A 90 -16.71 -14.58 -4.91
CA VAL A 90 -17.02 -15.78 -4.12
C VAL A 90 -18.34 -15.62 -3.36
N ARG A 91 -18.67 -14.39 -2.97
CA ARG A 91 -19.90 -14.06 -2.23
C ARG A 91 -21.15 -14.03 -3.12
N ASP A 92 -21.01 -13.64 -4.39
CA ASP A 92 -22.09 -13.67 -5.41
C ASP A 92 -21.68 -14.49 -6.65
N PRO A 93 -21.84 -15.83 -6.64
CA PRO A 93 -21.51 -16.67 -7.78
C PRO A 93 -22.49 -16.55 -8.96
N ASP A 94 -23.62 -15.86 -8.80
CA ASP A 94 -24.73 -15.80 -9.77
C ASP A 94 -24.75 -14.55 -10.68
N LEU A 95 -23.77 -13.65 -10.55
CA LEU A 95 -23.61 -12.48 -11.44
C LEU A 95 -22.71 -12.81 -12.64
N THR A 96 -23.16 -13.76 -13.46
CA THR A 96 -22.72 -13.89 -14.86
C THR A 96 -23.93 -13.72 -15.77
N HIS A 97 -24.06 -12.54 -16.36
CA HIS A 97 -24.83 -12.29 -17.58
C HIS A 97 -23.90 -11.74 -18.65
#